data_AF-A0A1R0ZVF8-F1
#
_entry.id   AF-A0A1R0ZVF8-F1
#
_cell.length_a   1.000
_cell.length_b   1.000
_cell.length_c   1.000
_cell.angle_alpha   90.00
_cell.angle_beta   90.00
_cell.angle_gamma   90.00
#
_symmetry.space_group_name_H-M   'P 1'
#
loop_
_entity.id
_entity.type
_entity.pdbx_description
1 polymer ?
#
loop_
_entity_poly.entity_id
_entity_poly.type
_entity_poly.pdbx_seq_one_letter_code
_entity_poly.pdbx_strand_id
1 'polypeptide(L)'
;MWKYIEPSYYITLESCLKESCDGEKILEEIVNDHLQKSKGFKSEECKWLVIDTYQLSWNWNEYMRFRRKKGNFEKEGLIIDESY
;
A
#
# COMPACT_ATOMS: atom_id res chain seq x y z
N MET A 1 -0.32 1.31 9.78
CA MET A 1 0.61 2.41 10.11
C MET A 1 1.58 2.57 8.94
N TRP A 2 1.56 3.72 8.28
CA TRP A 2 2.30 3.96 7.05
C TRP A 2 2.68 5.44 6.97
N LYS A 3 3.57 5.80 6.05
CA LYS A 3 3.95 7.18 5.78
C LYS A 3 3.98 7.45 4.28
N TYR A 4 3.39 8.57 3.88
CA TYR A 4 3.55 9.14 2.54
C TYR A 4 4.94 9.78 2.41
N ILE A 5 5.67 9.43 1.35
CA ILE A 5 7.00 10.00 1.07
C ILE A 5 6.90 11.03 -0.05
N GLU A 6 6.38 10.61 -1.20
CA GLU A 6 6.23 11.41 -2.40
C GLU A 6 5.09 10.86 -3.26
N PRO A 7 4.67 11.52 -4.37
CA PRO A 7 3.57 11.04 -5.19
C PRO A 7 3.75 9.57 -5.56
N SER A 8 2.70 8.78 -5.37
CA SER A 8 2.70 7.34 -5.61
C SER A 8 3.67 6.52 -4.76
N TYR A 9 4.38 7.06 -3.76
CA TYR A 9 5.32 6.30 -2.93
C TYR A 9 5.03 6.37 -1.43
N TYR A 10 4.86 5.17 -0.86
CA TYR A 10 4.45 4.96 0.52
C TYR A 10 5.39 3.96 1.20
N ILE A 11 5.59 4.11 2.50
CA ILE A 11 6.38 3.16 3.30
C ILE A 11 5.58 2.62 4.49
N THR A 12 5.79 1.34 4.80
CA THR A 12 5.34 0.72 6.04
C THR A 12 6.32 1.05 7.18
N LEU A 13 5.80 1.25 8.40
CA LEU A 13 6.61 1.66 9.55
C LEU A 13 6.91 0.48 10.48
N GLU A 14 7.93 0.59 11.35
CA GLU A 14 8.34 -0.45 12.32
C GLU A 14 7.19 -0.96 13.22
N SER A 15 6.16 -0.17 13.42
CA SER A 15 4.95 -0.61 14.11
C SER A 15 4.20 -1.74 13.41
N CYS A 16 4.46 -1.97 12.11
CA CYS A 16 3.93 -3.10 11.35
C CYS A 16 4.58 -4.43 11.75
N LEU A 17 5.70 -4.40 12.48
CA LEU A 17 6.35 -5.59 13.06
C LEU A 17 5.48 -6.26 14.14
N LYS A 18 4.51 -5.53 14.72
CA LYS A 18 3.69 -6.00 15.85
C LYS A 18 2.43 -6.72 15.36
N GLU A 19 1.93 -7.66 16.16
CA GLU A 19 0.66 -8.39 15.89
C GLU A 19 -0.56 -7.47 15.78
N SER A 20 -0.50 -6.26 16.35
CA SER A 20 -1.57 -5.25 16.22
C SER A 20 -1.62 -4.59 14.84
N CYS A 21 -0.68 -4.90 13.94
CA CYS A 21 -0.72 -4.44 12.56
C CYS A 21 -1.88 -5.11 11.82
N ASP A 22 -2.54 -4.37 10.92
CA ASP A 22 -3.53 -4.92 10.00
C ASP A 22 -3.10 -4.58 8.57
N GLY A 23 -2.57 -5.58 7.86
CA GLY A 23 -2.03 -5.42 6.52
C GLY A 23 -3.09 -5.05 5.49
N GLU A 24 -4.32 -5.57 5.63
CA GLU A 24 -5.42 -5.24 4.71
C GLU A 24 -5.83 -3.78 4.88
N LYS A 25 -6.00 -3.36 6.13
CA LYS A 25 -6.38 -1.98 6.45
C LYS A 25 -5.32 -0.99 6.00
N ILE A 26 -4.03 -1.30 6.18
CA ILE A 26 -2.93 -0.44 5.70
C ILE A 26 -3.01 -0.24 4.20
N LEU A 27 -3.23 -1.31 3.44
CA LEU A 27 -3.33 -1.20 2.00
C LEU A 27 -4.54 -0.36 1.58
N GLU A 28 -5.70 -0.59 2.18
CA GLU A 28 -6.90 0.20 1.91
C GLU A 28 -6.69 1.69 2.20
N GLU A 29 -6.05 2.02 3.33
CA GLU A 29 -5.73 3.40 3.69
C GLU A 29 -4.78 4.05 2.66
N ILE A 30 -3.70 3.35 2.26
CA ILE A 30 -2.74 3.85 1.27
C ILE A 30 -3.42 4.07 -0.09
N VAL A 31 -4.20 3.09 -0.58
CA VAL A 31 -4.91 3.19 -1.86
C VAL A 31 -5.90 4.36 -1.84
N ASN A 32 -6.65 4.51 -0.75
CA ASN A 32 -7.60 5.61 -0.63
C ASN A 32 -6.91 6.98 -0.61
N ASP A 33 -5.80 7.13 0.13
CA ASP A 33 -5.01 8.36 0.16
C ASP A 33 -4.44 8.68 -1.24
N HIS A 34 -3.87 7.68 -1.92
CA HIS A 34 -3.34 7.81 -3.27
C HIS A 34 -4.41 8.28 -4.26
N LEU A 35 -5.58 7.64 -4.27
CA LEU A 35 -6.69 8.02 -5.15
C LEU A 35 -7.21 9.43 -4.83
N GLN A 36 -7.25 9.83 -3.56
CA GLN A 36 -7.66 11.19 -3.15
C GLN A 36 -6.67 12.26 -3.62
N LYS A 37 -5.37 12.05 -3.41
CA LYS A 37 -4.30 12.95 -3.87
C LYS A 37 -4.23 13.02 -5.40
N SER A 38 -4.62 11.94 -6.07
CA SER A 38 -4.57 11.82 -7.53
C SER A 38 -5.79 12.43 -8.25
N LYS A 39 -6.82 12.94 -7.55
CA LYS A 39 -8.02 13.54 -8.18
C LYS A 39 -7.76 14.75 -9.09
N GLY A 40 -6.53 15.27 -9.15
CA GLY A 40 -6.11 16.34 -10.06
C GLY A 40 -5.17 15.91 -11.20
N PHE A 41 -4.75 14.65 -11.26
CA PHE A 41 -3.80 14.13 -12.25
C PHE A 41 -4.50 13.36 -13.38
N LYS A 42 -3.84 13.21 -14.54
CA LYS A 42 -4.38 12.44 -15.68
C LYS A 42 -4.57 10.98 -15.27
N SER A 43 -5.62 10.34 -15.78
CA SER A 43 -6.09 9.02 -15.34
C SER A 43 -5.08 7.87 -15.45
N GLU A 44 -3.98 8.02 -16.19
CA GLU A 44 -2.91 7.02 -16.29
C GLU A 44 -1.90 7.11 -15.15
N GLU A 45 -1.55 8.31 -14.67
CA GLU A 45 -0.61 8.51 -13.56
C GLU A 45 -1.24 8.10 -12.22
N CYS A 46 -2.57 8.20 -12.10
CA CYS A 46 -3.31 7.80 -10.91
C CYS A 46 -3.31 6.28 -10.67
N LYS A 47 -2.90 5.47 -11.66
CA LYS A 47 -3.02 4.01 -11.58
C LYS A 47 -1.81 3.34 -10.94
N TRP A 48 -0.68 4.02 -10.82
CA TRP A 48 0.54 3.41 -10.30
C TRP A 48 0.86 3.91 -8.90
N LEU A 49 1.17 2.97 -8.01
CA LEU A 49 1.67 3.24 -6.67
C LEU A 49 2.71 2.19 -6.27
N VAL A 50 3.68 2.64 -5.48
CA VAL A 50 4.78 1.86 -4.92
C VAL A 50 4.63 1.87 -3.39
N ILE A 51 4.69 0.69 -2.79
CA ILE A 51 4.63 0.52 -1.34
C ILE A 51 5.89 -0.21 -0.88
N ASP A 52 6.70 0.43 -0.05
CA ASP A 52 7.77 -0.23 0.70
C ASP A 52 7.16 -1.07 1.82
N THR A 53 7.27 -2.38 1.66
CA THR A 53 6.71 -3.38 2.58
C THR A 53 7.78 -3.98 3.48
N TYR A 54 9.01 -3.42 3.54
CA TYR A 54 10.11 -3.97 4.34
C TYR A 54 9.67 -4.28 5.76
N GLN A 55 9.12 -3.29 6.47
CA GLN A 55 8.69 -3.46 7.87
C GLN A 55 7.49 -4.41 8.00
N LEU A 56 6.51 -4.33 7.09
CA LEU A 56 5.35 -5.22 7.10
C LEU A 56 5.73 -6.68 6.82
N SER A 57 6.74 -6.93 5.97
CA SER A 57 7.16 -8.26 5.54
C SER A 57 7.67 -9.16 6.68
N TRP A 58 8.19 -8.55 7.75
CA TRP A 58 8.60 -9.25 8.97
C TRP A 58 7.41 -9.76 9.80
N ASN A 59 6.21 -9.20 9.61
CA ASN A 59 4.96 -9.73 10.12
C ASN A 59 4.25 -10.54 9.02
N TRP A 60 4.70 -11.78 8.82
CA TRP A 60 4.32 -12.60 7.68
C TRP A 60 2.80 -12.81 7.51
N ASN A 61 2.06 -12.97 8.61
CA ASN A 61 0.61 -13.17 8.56
C ASN A 61 -0.09 -11.96 7.95
N GLU A 62 0.25 -10.76 8.42
CA GLU A 62 -0.33 -9.51 7.94
C GLU A 62 0.18 -9.14 6.55
N TYR A 63 1.43 -9.45 6.24
CA TYR A 63 1.96 -9.31 4.90
C TYR A 63 1.20 -10.18 3.88
N MET A 64 0.88 -11.43 4.22
CA MET A 64 0.09 -12.30 3.34
C MET A 64 -1.34 -11.79 3.13
N ARG A 65 -1.95 -11.22 4.18
CA ARG A 65 -3.26 -10.57 4.10
C ARG A 65 -3.22 -9.33 3.21
N PHE A 66 -2.19 -8.49 3.39
CA PHE A 66 -1.88 -7.36 2.50
C PHE A 66 -1.79 -7.80 1.04
N ARG A 67 -0.99 -8.84 0.71
CA ARG A 67 -0.85 -9.30 -0.68
C ARG A 67 -2.14 -9.87 -1.25
N ARG A 68 -2.94 -10.58 -0.45
CA ARG A 68 -4.25 -11.07 -0.91
C ARG A 68 -5.16 -9.91 -1.29
N LYS A 69 -5.18 -8.86 -0.47
CA LYS A 69 -5.97 -7.65 -0.72
C LYS A 69 -5.43 -6.85 -1.91
N LYS A 70 -4.10 -6.76 -2.08
CA LYS A 70 -3.43 -6.18 -3.25
C LYS A 70 -3.95 -6.77 -4.55
N GLY A 71 -4.06 -8.10 -4.63
CA GLY A 71 -4.60 -8.77 -5.82
C GLY A 71 -6.05 -8.41 -6.18
N ASN A 72 -6.84 -7.83 -5.27
CA ASN A 72 -8.17 -7.31 -5.59
C ASN A 72 -8.07 -5.95 -6.29
N PHE A 73 -7.26 -5.03 -5.78
CA PHE A 73 -7.03 -3.73 -6.42
C PHE A 73 -6.34 -3.85 -7.78
N GLU A 74 -5.44 -4.82 -7.95
CA GLU A 74 -4.80 -5.09 -9.24
C GLU A 74 -5.80 -5.54 -10.31
N LYS A 75 -6.83 -6.31 -9.93
CA LYS A 75 -7.93 -6.69 -10.84
C LYS A 75 -8.81 -5.50 -11.22
N GLU A 76 -8.88 -4.47 -10.38
CA GLU A 76 -9.58 -3.21 -10.65
C GLU A 76 -8.75 -2.24 -11.52
N GLY A 77 -7.51 -2.63 -11.87
CA GLY A 77 -6.63 -1.89 -12.77
C GLY A 77 -5.63 -0.96 -12.08
N LEU A 78 -5.45 -1.09 -10.76
CA LEU A 78 -4.40 -0.40 -10.01
C LEU A 78 -3.09 -1.20 -10.10
N ILE A 79 -1.98 -0.55 -10.42
CA ILE A 79 -0.65 -1.17 -10.45
C ILE A 79 0.02 -0.88 -9.11
N ILE A 80 0.26 -1.92 -8.32
CA ILE A 80 0.82 -1.82 -6.97
C ILE A 80 2.18 -2.52 -6.95
N ASP A 81 3.26 -1.76 -7.00
CA ASP A 81 4.61 -2.31 -6.88
C ASP A 81 5.06 -2.37 -5.43
N GLU A 82 5.70 -3.47 -5.06
CA GLU A 82 6.28 -3.65 -3.72
C GLU A 82 7.78 -3.38 -3.78
N SER A 83 8.28 -2.58 -2.83
CA SER A 83 9.72 -2.35 -2.60
C SER A 83 10.14 -2.82 -1.20
N TYR A 84 11.45 -3.02 -1.00
CA TYR A 84 12.05 -3.52 0.25
C TYR A 84 13.35 -2.79 0.57
#